data_AF-A0A955JY36-F1
#
_entry.id   AF-A0A955JY36-F1
#
_cell.length_a   1.000
_cell.length_b   1.000
_cell.length_c   1.000
_cell.angle_alpha   90.00
_cell.angle_beta   90.00
_cell.angle_gamma   90.00
#
_symmetry.space_group_name_H-M   'P 1'
#
loop_
_entity.id
_entity.type
_entity.pdbx_description
1 polymer ?
#
loop_
_entity_poly.entity_id
_entity_poly.type
_entity_poly.pdbx_seq_one_letter_code
_entity_poly.pdbx_strand_id
1 'polypeptide(L)' 'GREYKKSAITYLRREVNSRSSKIKKVRFVDSGTNTLIQLADLVAGSILRSTQTNKTDSDDYVKILRMRIEDVWYFK' A
#
# COMPACT_ATOMS: atom_id res chain seq x y z
N GLY A 1 5.09 21.64 -9.78
CA GLY A 1 5.31 20.18 -9.86
C GLY A 1 6.67 19.74 -9.33
N ARG A 2 7.77 20.11 -9.98
CA ARG A 2 9.13 19.66 -9.64
C ARG A 2 9.57 20.03 -8.20
N GLU A 3 9.38 21.29 -7.81
CA GLU A 3 9.75 21.75 -6.46
C GLU A 3 8.97 21.04 -5.35
N TYR A 4 7.68 20.79 -5.58
CA TYR A 4 6.87 19.98 -4.67
C TYR A 4 7.42 18.55 -4.51
N LYS A 5 7.74 17.87 -5.63
CA LYS A 5 8.30 16.51 -5.56
C LYS A 5 9.62 16.49 -4.79
N LYS A 6 10.47 17.51 -5.00
CA LYS A 6 11.75 17.65 -4.31
C LYS A 6 11.56 17.89 -2.81
N SER A 7 10.70 18.84 -2.42
CA SER A 7 10.44 19.14 -1.01
C SER A 7 9.81 17.95 -0.27
N ALA A 8 8.85 17.26 -0.90
CA ALA A 8 8.22 16.07 -0.34
C ALA A 8 9.22 14.92 -0.12
N ILE A 9 10.09 14.64 -1.09
CA ILE A 9 11.15 13.62 -0.93
C ILE A 9 12.09 13.98 0.22
N THR A 10 12.54 15.25 0.29
CA THR A 10 13.42 15.71 1.36
C THR A 10 12.76 15.56 2.72
N TYR A 11 11.51 16.00 2.85
CA TYR A 11 10.73 15.88 4.07
C TYR A 11 10.57 14.42 4.50
N LEU A 12 10.09 13.54 3.62
CA LEU A 12 9.87 12.13 3.94
C LEU A 12 11.17 11.42 4.34
N ARG A 13 12.28 11.69 3.64
CA ARG A 13 13.58 11.11 4.00
C ARG A 13 14.06 11.63 5.35
N ARG A 14 13.84 12.91 5.67
CA ARG A 14 14.23 13.50 6.95
C ARG A 14 13.41 12.90 8.09
N GLU A 15 12.09 12.94 8.00
CA GLU A 15 11.21 12.50 9.09
C GLU A 15 11.33 10.99 9.34
N VAL A 16 11.30 10.16 8.29
CA VAL A 16 11.35 8.71 8.48
C VAL A 16 12.74 8.25 8.93
N ASN A 17 13.81 8.82 8.36
CA ASN A 17 15.16 8.43 8.75
C ASN A 17 15.63 9.08 10.07
N SER A 18 14.90 10.06 10.62
CA SER A 18 15.21 10.65 11.93
C SER A 18 15.17 9.63 13.08
N ARG A 19 14.27 8.64 12.97
CA ARG A 19 14.10 7.57 13.97
C ARG A 19 14.80 6.26 13.59
N SER A 20 15.01 6.03 12.29
CA SER A 20 15.60 4.80 11.78
C SER A 20 16.02 4.96 10.31
N SER A 21 17.28 4.74 9.96
CA SER A 21 17.83 4.91 8.60
C SER A 21 17.41 3.82 7.59
N LYS A 22 16.12 3.54 7.48
CA LYS A 22 15.55 2.44 6.68
C LYS A 22 15.19 2.83 5.25
N ILE A 23 14.94 4.11 4.96
CA ILE A 23 14.52 4.55 3.62
C ILE A 23 15.70 5.12 2.83
N LYS A 24 16.22 4.31 1.89
CA LYS A 24 17.32 4.69 0.98
C LYS A 24 16.86 5.56 -0.19
N LYS A 25 15.65 5.35 -0.73
CA LYS A 25 15.17 6.03 -1.94
C LYS A 25 13.65 6.23 -1.91
N VAL A 26 13.20 7.43 -2.30
CA VAL A 26 11.79 7.78 -2.50
C VAL A 26 11.62 8.25 -3.94
N ARG A 27 10.54 7.83 -4.60
CA ARG A 27 10.24 8.19 -5.99
C ARG A 27 8.74 8.48 -6.15
N PHE A 28 8.44 9.43 -7.02
CA PHE A 28 7.11 9.55 -7.61
C PHE A 28 7.07 8.68 -8.85
N VAL A 29 6.11 7.77 -8.90
CA VAL A 29 5.91 6.83 -9.99
C VAL A 29 4.43 6.87 -10.39
N ASP A 30 4.17 6.66 -11.67
CA ASP A 30 2.81 6.46 -12.16
C ASP A 30 2.38 5.02 -11.82
N SER A 31 1.27 4.88 -11.11
CA SER A 31 0.72 3.56 -10.76
C SER A 31 0.09 2.87 -11.97
N GLY A 32 -0.40 3.63 -12.97
CA GLY A 32 -1.00 3.08 -14.19
C GLY A 32 -0.04 2.22 -15.02
N THR A 33 1.26 2.46 -14.89
CA THR A 33 2.32 1.76 -15.61
C THR A 33 3.14 0.81 -14.72
N ASN A 34 2.79 0.66 -13.44
CA ASN A 34 3.55 -0.15 -12.49
C ASN A 34 2.72 -1.31 -11.90
N THR A 35 2.90 -2.51 -12.47
CA THR A 35 2.17 -3.72 -12.10
C THR A 35 2.31 -4.10 -10.62
N LEU A 36 3.46 -3.84 -9.98
CA LEU A 36 3.65 -4.19 -8.57
C LEU A 36 2.84 -3.29 -7.64
N ILE A 37 2.72 -2.00 -7.99
CA ILE A 37 1.88 -1.07 -7.23
C ILE A 37 0.41 -1.43 -7.41
N GLN A 38 -0.02 -1.71 -8.65
CA GLN A 38 -1.38 -2.18 -8.93
C GLN A 38 -1.71 -3.47 -8.19
N LEU A 39 -0.77 -4.41 -8.12
CA LEU A 39 -0.95 -5.64 -7.36
C LEU A 39 -1.09 -5.35 -5.86
N ALA A 40 -0.26 -4.45 -5.31
CA ALA A 40 -0.39 -4.04 -3.92
C ALA A 40 -1.76 -3.40 -3.64
N ASP A 41 -2.24 -2.52 -4.53
CA ASP A 41 -3.56 -1.90 -4.44
C ASP A 41 -4.68 -2.93 -4.52
N LEU A 42 -4.57 -3.92 -5.41
CA LEU A 42 -5.54 -5.02 -5.54
C LEU A 42 -5.61 -5.87 -4.27
N VAL A 43 -4.46 -6.21 -3.68
CA VAL A 43 -4.39 -6.99 -2.41
C VAL A 43 -5.02 -6.18 -1.28
N ALA A 44 -4.66 -4.89 -1.14
CA ALA A 44 -5.23 -4.01 -0.13
C ALA A 44 -6.76 -3.86 -0.30
N GLY A 45 -7.22 -3.67 -1.54
CA GLY A 45 -8.65 -3.58 -1.86
C GLY A 45 -9.40 -4.89 -1.59
N SER A 46 -8.78 -6.03 -1.83
CA SER A 46 -9.36 -7.35 -1.54
C SER A 46 -9.52 -7.59 -0.04
N ILE A 47 -8.53 -7.18 0.76
CA ILE A 47 -8.63 -7.24 2.23
C ILE A 47 -9.69 -6.25 2.74
N LEU A 48 -9.75 -5.03 2.20
CA LEU A 48 -10.79 -4.07 2.57
C LEU A 48 -12.18 -4.61 2.24
N ARG A 49 -12.35 -5.23 1.06
CA ARG A 49 -13.62 -5.81 0.62
C ARG A 49 -14.13 -6.88 1.58
N SER A 50 -13.26 -7.70 2.18
CA SER A 50 -13.69 -8.71 3.16
C SER A 50 -14.20 -8.13 4.47
N THR A 51 -13.90 -6.86 4.77
CA THR A 51 -14.47 -6.17 5.94
C THR A 51 -15.87 -5.61 5.70
N GLN A 52 -16.35 -5.59 4.44
CA GLN A 52 -17.62 -4.99 4.06
C GLN A 52 -18.72 -6.06 4.03
N THR A 53 -19.31 -6.33 5.19
CA THR A 53 -20.30 -7.41 5.41
C THR A 53 -21.59 -7.25 4.60
N ASN A 54 -21.86 -6.08 4.05
CA ASN A 54 -23.01 -5.82 3.18
C ASN A 54 -22.78 -6.20 1.71
N LYS A 55 -21.59 -6.72 1.36
CA LYS A 55 -21.23 -7.15 0.01
C LYS A 55 -21.28 -8.67 -0.09
N THR A 56 -21.97 -9.16 -1.13
CA THR A 56 -22.15 -10.60 -1.38
C THR A 56 -20.85 -11.30 -1.79
N ASP A 57 -19.93 -10.55 -2.38
CA ASP A 57 -18.60 -10.96 -2.87
C ASP A 57 -17.48 -10.62 -1.89
N SER A 58 -17.82 -10.28 -0.64
CA SER A 58 -16.88 -9.78 0.38
C SER A 58 -15.66 -10.70 0.54
N ASP A 59 -15.86 -12.00 0.56
CA ASP A 59 -14.79 -12.97 0.80
C ASP A 59 -14.13 -13.52 -0.47
N ASP A 60 -14.69 -13.30 -1.66
CA ASP A 60 -14.29 -14.06 -2.84
C ASP A 60 -12.87 -13.70 -3.31
N TYR A 61 -12.51 -12.42 -3.24
CA TYR A 61 -11.18 -11.97 -3.62
C TYR A 61 -10.11 -12.38 -2.60
N VAL A 62 -10.42 -12.30 -1.29
CA VAL A 62 -9.45 -12.66 -0.25
C VAL A 62 -9.20 -14.17 -0.21
N LYS A 63 -10.20 -15.00 -0.55
CA LYS A 63 -10.04 -16.46 -0.67
C LYS A 63 -8.94 -16.84 -1.66
N ILE A 64 -8.83 -16.16 -2.79
CA ILE A 64 -7.79 -16.41 -3.81
C ILE A 64 -6.39 -16.10 -3.25
N LEU A 65 -6.28 -15.02 -2.47
CA LEU A 65 -5.02 -14.56 -1.88
C LEU A 65 -4.64 -15.31 -0.61
N ARG A 66 -5.56 -16.07 -0.01
CA ARG A 66 -5.41 -16.69 1.32
C ARG A 66 -4.15 -17.52 1.48
N MET A 67 -3.72 -18.22 0.42
CA MET A 67 -2.49 -19.03 0.45
C MET A 67 -1.19 -18.20 0.58
N ARG A 68 -1.27 -16.88 0.37
CA ARG A 68 -0.15 -15.93 0.45
C ARG A 68 -0.30 -14.92 1.58
N ILE A 69 -1.43 -14.95 2.30
CA ILE A 69 -1.69 -14.08 3.45
C ILE A 69 -1.33 -14.86 4.69
N GLU A 70 -0.29 -14.42 5.40
CA GLU A 70 0.12 -15.01 6.68
C GLU A 70 -0.69 -14.41 7.84
N ASP A 71 -0.77 -13.08 7.89
CA ASP A 71 -1.43 -12.36 8.98
C ASP A 71 -2.11 -11.07 8.48
N VAL A 72 -3.24 -10.73 9.10
CA VAL A 72 -4.03 -9.52 8.81
C VAL A 72 -4.40 -8.85 10.13
N TRP A 73 -3.93 -7.62 10.33
CA TRP A 73 -4.16 -6.89 11.56
C TRP A 73 -5.40 -6.00 11.45
N TYR A 74 -6.37 -6.26 12.32
CA TYR A 74 -7.56 -5.44 12.48
C TYR A 74 -7.36 -4.47 13.62
N PHE A 75 -7.18 -3.18 13.29
CA PHE A 75 -7.08 -2.12 14.28
C PHE A 75 -8.49 -1.58 14.60
N LYS A 76 -8.77 -1.35 15.88
CA LYS A 76 -10.00 -0.72 16.37
C LYS A 76 -9.75 0.74 16.72
#